data_AF-A0AAW9K0U2-F1
#
_entry.id   AF-A0AAW9K0U2-F1
#
_cell.length_a   1.000
_cell.length_b   1.000
_cell.length_c   1.000
_cell.angle_alpha   90.00
_cell.angle_beta   90.00
_cell.angle_gamma   90.00
#
_symmetry.space_group_name_H-M   'P 1'
#
loop_
_entity.id
_entity.type
_entity.pdbx_description
1 polymer ?
#
loop_
_entity_poly.entity_id
_entity_poly.type
_entity_poly.pdbx_seq_one_letter_code
_entity_poly.pdbx_strand_id
1 'polypeptide(L)'
;MMKQPIVPLEMSKTGMQHFNQRTKNELLLRCKVGAIELSFFSSLDATQRNGLDSEKYLTYLLEKLPNEESFAKKVVLEAYLPWSETVQTNCK
;
A
#
# COMPACT_ATOMS: atom_id res chain seq x y z
N MET A 1 29.65 53.64 -11.87
CA MET A 1 28.87 52.39 -12.02
C MET A 1 27.50 52.62 -11.41
N MET A 2 26.45 52.69 -12.23
CA MET A 2 25.09 52.91 -11.74
C MET A 2 24.55 51.58 -11.20
N LYS A 3 24.29 51.49 -9.89
CA LYS A 3 23.59 50.37 -9.30
C LYS A 3 22.13 50.45 -9.76
N GLN A 4 21.68 49.50 -10.55
CA GLN A 4 20.26 49.38 -10.88
C GLN A 4 19.49 49.05 -9.59
N PRO A 5 18.35 49.71 -9.31
CA PRO A 5 17.48 49.30 -8.22
C PRO A 5 16.90 47.92 -8.54
N ILE A 6 16.95 46.99 -7.58
CA ILE A 6 16.24 45.73 -7.68
C ILE A 6 14.75 46.07 -7.56
N VAL A 7 14.04 46.02 -8.68
CA VAL A 7 12.57 46.06 -8.70
C VAL A 7 12.09 44.74 -8.09
N PRO A 8 11.22 44.73 -7.06
CA PRO A 8 10.62 43.51 -6.58
C PRO A 8 9.89 42.80 -7.72
N LEU A 9 10.24 41.54 -7.97
CA LEU A 9 9.52 40.71 -8.91
C LEU A 9 8.14 40.40 -8.30
N GLU A 10 7.11 41.14 -8.72
CA GLU A 10 5.73 40.82 -8.36
C GLU A 10 5.39 39.45 -8.92
N MET A 11 5.46 38.42 -8.08
CA MET A 11 5.00 37.08 -8.44
C MET A 11 3.49 37.14 -8.59
N SER A 12 2.98 36.76 -9.77
CA SER A 12 1.54 36.66 -9.99
C SER A 12 0.93 35.82 -8.86
N LYS A 13 -0.04 36.36 -8.13
CA LYS A 13 -0.86 35.62 -7.17
C LYS A 13 -1.81 34.68 -7.92
N THR A 14 -1.26 33.79 -8.74
CA THR A 14 -2.01 32.73 -9.39
C THR A 14 -2.02 31.57 -8.42
N GLY A 15 -3.01 31.59 -7.54
CA GLY A 15 -3.46 30.44 -6.78
C GLY A 15 -2.41 29.78 -5.90
N MET A 16 -2.08 30.40 -4.77
CA MET A 16 -1.94 29.62 -3.54
C MET A 16 -3.34 29.04 -3.24
N GLN A 17 -3.71 28.02 -4.01
CA GLN A 17 -4.79 27.11 -3.69
C GLN A 17 -4.42 26.60 -2.31
N HIS A 18 -5.17 27.11 -1.34
CA HIS A 18 -5.17 26.66 0.03
C HIS A 18 -5.01 25.15 -0.01
N PHE A 19 -3.84 24.64 0.39
CA PHE A 19 -3.64 23.22 0.61
C PHE A 19 -4.41 22.91 1.89
N ASN A 20 -5.74 23.06 1.81
CA ASN A 20 -6.67 22.36 2.66
C ASN A 20 -6.17 20.95 2.61
N GLN A 21 -5.79 20.44 3.77
CA GLN A 21 -5.61 19.06 4.14
C GLN A 21 -6.54 18.18 3.28
N ARG A 22 -6.19 17.90 2.03
CA ARG A 22 -6.91 16.97 1.19
C ARG A 22 -6.71 15.69 1.93
N THR A 23 -7.81 15.18 2.46
CA THR A 23 -7.90 13.93 3.19
C THR A 23 -6.89 13.00 2.54
N LYS A 24 -5.93 12.46 3.31
CA LYS A 24 -4.76 11.66 2.83
C LYS A 24 -5.10 10.59 1.77
N ASN A 25 -6.38 10.34 1.56
CA ASN A 25 -7.03 9.46 0.61
C ASN A 25 -7.17 10.00 -0.83
N GLU A 26 -7.13 11.31 -1.12
CA GLU A 26 -7.39 11.77 -2.51
C GLU A 26 -6.24 11.42 -3.48
N LEU A 27 -4.99 11.42 -3.00
CA LEU A 27 -3.84 10.94 -3.76
C LEU A 27 -3.86 9.42 -3.92
N LEU A 28 -4.33 8.69 -2.90
CA LEU A 28 -4.49 7.22 -2.95
C LEU A 28 -5.60 6.81 -3.94
N LEU A 29 -6.70 7.56 -4.01
CA LEU A 29 -7.79 7.36 -4.99
C LEU A 29 -7.35 7.59 -6.44
N ARG A 30 -6.27 8.35 -6.67
CA ARG A 30 -5.72 8.65 -8.00
C ARG A 30 -4.66 7.66 -8.44
N CYS A 31 -4.14 6.81 -7.55
CA CYS A 31 -3.24 5.74 -7.95
C CYS A 31 -4.02 4.70 -8.74
N LYS A 32 -3.61 4.46 -9.99
CA LYS A 32 -3.99 3.24 -10.71
C LYS A 32 -3.24 2.07 -10.07
N VAL A 33 -3.77 1.60 -8.95
CA VAL A 33 -3.30 0.38 -8.28
C VAL A 33 -3.79 -0.80 -9.10
N GLY A 34 -2.88 -1.66 -9.55
CA GLY A 34 -3.25 -2.88 -10.27
C GLY A 34 -4.11 -3.80 -9.39
N ALA A 35 -4.93 -4.66 -9.99
CA ALA A 35 -5.79 -5.58 -9.25
C ALA A 35 -4.99 -6.49 -8.27
N ILE A 36 -3.78 -6.88 -8.67
CA ILE A 36 -2.86 -7.69 -7.87
C ILE A 36 -2.40 -6.90 -6.64
N GLU A 37 -1.96 -5.66 -6.83
CA GLU A 37 -1.52 -4.76 -5.75
C GLU A 37 -2.65 -4.54 -4.73
N LEU A 38 -3.88 -4.28 -5.20
CA LEU A 38 -5.03 -4.08 -4.32
C LEU A 38 -5.36 -5.33 -3.50
N SER A 39 -5.29 -6.52 -4.13
CA SER A 39 -5.53 -7.79 -3.43
C SER A 39 -4.48 -8.07 -2.36
N PHE A 40 -3.23 -7.71 -2.61
CA PHE A 40 -2.14 -7.84 -1.64
C PHE A 40 -2.33 -6.92 -0.44
N PHE A 41 -2.60 -5.63 -0.67
CA PHE A 41 -2.88 -4.67 0.41
C PHE A 41 -4.14 -5.07 1.21
N SER A 42 -5.19 -5.54 0.55
CA SER A 42 -6.39 -6.02 1.25
C SER A 42 -6.12 -7.27 2.10
N SER A 43 -5.19 -8.13 1.69
CA SER A 43 -4.77 -9.31 2.46
C SER A 43 -4.03 -8.89 3.73
N LEU A 44 -3.11 -7.92 3.62
CA LEU A 44 -2.38 -7.37 4.78
C LEU A 44 -3.28 -6.58 5.74
N ASP A 45 -4.28 -5.87 5.22
CA ASP A 45 -5.27 -5.23 6.08
C ASP A 45 -6.11 -6.29 6.83
N ALA A 46 -6.46 -7.39 6.17
CA ALA A 46 -7.15 -8.51 6.79
C ALA A 46 -6.31 -9.24 7.86
N THR A 47 -4.99 -9.37 7.68
CA THR A 47 -4.13 -9.96 8.73
C THR A 47 -4.15 -9.11 10.00
N GLN A 48 -4.08 -7.79 9.86
CA GLN A 48 -4.12 -6.87 11.00
C GLN A 48 -5.46 -6.94 11.76
N ARG A 49 -6.59 -7.02 11.04
CA ARG A 49 -7.92 -7.22 11.64
C ARG A 49 -8.05 -8.55 12.38
N ASN A 50 -7.34 -9.58 11.91
CA ASN A 50 -7.33 -10.91 12.52
C ASN A 50 -6.32 -11.03 13.67
N GLY A 51 -5.58 -9.97 14.00
CA GLY A 51 -4.55 -9.98 15.04
C GLY A 51 -3.31 -10.80 14.68
N LEU A 52 -3.04 -10.98 13.39
CA LEU A 52 -1.85 -11.65 12.89
C LEU A 52 -0.71 -10.64 12.70
N ASP A 53 0.52 -11.10 12.92
CA ASP A 53 1.70 -10.31 12.64
C ASP A 53 1.93 -10.24 11.12
N SER A 54 1.82 -9.04 10.56
CA SER A 54 1.92 -8.83 9.11
C SER A 54 3.31 -9.15 8.57
N GLU A 55 4.37 -8.97 9.35
CA GLU A 55 5.76 -9.27 8.93
C GLU A 55 6.00 -10.78 8.87
N LYS A 56 5.56 -11.53 9.88
CA LYS A 56 5.57 -13.00 9.87
C LYS A 56 4.73 -13.56 8.74
N TYR A 57 3.56 -12.99 8.48
CA TYR A 57 2.69 -13.43 7.38
C TYR A 57 3.36 -13.23 6.01
N LEU A 58 3.98 -12.06 5.78
CA LEU A 58 4.73 -11.81 4.55
C LEU A 58 5.89 -12.78 4.39
N THR A 59 6.66 -12.99 5.46
CA THR A 59 7.77 -13.96 5.46
C THR A 59 7.27 -15.37 5.15
N TYR A 60 6.20 -15.81 5.80
CA TYR A 60 5.58 -17.11 5.57
C TYR A 60 5.11 -17.29 4.13
N LEU A 61 4.46 -16.28 3.54
CA LEU A 61 4.06 -16.31 2.14
C LEU A 61 5.28 -16.41 1.22
N LEU A 62 6.29 -15.57 1.41
CA LEU A 62 7.48 -15.55 0.57
C LEU A 62 8.32 -16.82 0.68
N GLU A 63 8.30 -17.50 1.82
CA GLU A 63 8.96 -18.80 2.00
C GLU A 63 8.14 -19.95 1.43
N LYS A 64 6.83 -19.99 1.68
CA LYS A 64 6.01 -21.17 1.33
C LYS A 64 5.53 -21.14 -0.11
N LEU A 65 5.11 -19.99 -0.61
CA LEU A 65 4.59 -19.87 -1.97
C LEU A 65 5.58 -20.44 -2.99
N PRO A 66 6.81 -19.95 -3.17
CA PRO A 66 7.70 -20.41 -4.25
C PRO A 66 8.07 -21.89 -4.19
N ASN A 67 7.83 -22.56 -3.05
CA ASN A 67 8.09 -23.97 -2.85
C ASN A 67 6.87 -24.87 -3.18
N GLU A 68 5.72 -24.29 -3.52
CA GLU A 68 4.52 -25.04 -3.90
C GLU A 68 4.55 -25.46 -5.38
N GLU A 69 4.29 -26.74 -5.63
CA GLU A 69 4.34 -27.32 -6.98
C GLU A 69 3.17 -26.86 -7.88
N SER A 70 2.07 -26.35 -7.31
CA SER A 70 0.86 -26.07 -8.10
C SER A 70 0.03 -24.89 -7.59
N PHE A 71 0.50 -23.68 -7.87
CA PHE A 71 -0.26 -22.43 -7.70
C PHE A 71 -1.52 -22.33 -8.58
N ALA A 72 -1.64 -23.17 -9.60
CA ALA A 72 -2.81 -23.16 -10.49
C ALA A 72 -4.09 -23.64 -9.78
N LYS A 73 -3.95 -24.34 -8.65
CA LYS A 73 -5.08 -24.87 -7.90
C LYS A 73 -5.58 -23.83 -6.90
N LYS A 74 -6.80 -23.34 -7.11
CA LYS A 74 -7.48 -22.40 -6.21
C LYS A 74 -7.47 -22.87 -4.75
N VAL A 75 -7.65 -24.18 -4.54
CA VAL A 75 -7.66 -24.83 -3.21
C VAL A 75 -6.33 -24.61 -2.46
N VAL A 76 -5.21 -24.59 -3.17
CA VAL A 76 -3.88 -24.38 -2.55
C VAL A 76 -3.75 -22.93 -2.08
N LEU A 77 -4.18 -21.96 -2.90
CA LEU A 77 -4.19 -20.54 -2.52
C LEU A 77 -5.11 -20.25 -1.33
N GLU A 78 -6.24 -20.95 -1.21
CA GLU A 78 -7.16 -20.77 -0.08
C GLU A 78 -6.52 -21.12 1.27
N ALA A 79 -5.55 -22.04 1.30
CA ALA A 79 -4.80 -22.38 2.50
C ALA A 79 -3.86 -21.27 2.99
N TYR A 80 -3.50 -20.31 2.12
CA TYR A 80 -2.63 -19.18 2.46
C TYR A 80 -3.39 -17.91 2.81
N LEU A 81 -4.73 -17.96 2.86
CA LEU A 81 -5.53 -16.79 3.21
C LEU A 81 -5.34 -16.43 4.70
N PRO A 82 -5.47 -15.14 5.07
CA PRO A 82 -5.27 -14.67 6.45
C PRO A 82 -6.19 -15.32 7.50
N TRP A 83 -7.31 -15.91 7.09
CA TRP A 83 -8.26 -16.58 7.97
C TRP A 83 -8.08 -18.10 8.00
N SER A 84 -7.14 -18.66 7.23
CA SER A 84 -6.90 -20.10 7.24
C SER A 84 -6.30 -20.55 8.57
N GLU A 85 -6.63 -21.78 8.98
CA GLU A 85 -6.16 -22.33 10.25
C GLU A 85 -4.62 -22.45 10.28
N THR A 86 -4.02 -22.84 9.15
CA THR A 86 -2.57 -22.96 9.00
C THR A 86 -1.88 -21.62 9.21
N VAL A 87 -2.37 -20.55 8.56
CA VAL A 87 -1.79 -19.21 8.71
C VAL A 87 -2.00 -18.67 10.12
N GLN A 88 -3.18 -18.87 10.70
CA GLN A 88 -3.44 -18.43 12.07
C GLN A 88 -2.57 -19.10 13.12
N THR A 89 -2.16 -20.35 12.89
CA THR A 89 -1.26 -21.08 13.80
C THR A 89 0.19 -20.64 13.65
N ASN A 90 0.63 -20.35 12.42
CA ASN A 90 2.03 -20.00 12.13
C ASN A 90 2.35 -18.50 12.31
N CYS A 91 1.36 -17.62 12.16
CA CYS A 91 1.57 -16.17 12.06
C CYS A 91 0.92 -15.34 13.19
N LYS A 92 0.43 -15.99 14.27
CA LYS A 92 0.05 -15.30 15.52
C LYS A 92 1.25 -14.90 16.38
#